data_AF-A0A931Z4M3-F1
#
_entry.id   AF-A0A931Z4M3-F1
#
_cell.length_a   1.000
_cell.length_b   1.000
_cell.length_c   1.000
_cell.angle_alpha   90.00
_cell.angle_beta   90.00
_cell.angle_gamma   90.00
#
_symmetry.space_group_name_H-M   'P 1'
#
loop_
_entity.id
_entity.type
_entity.pdbx_description
1 polymer ?
#
loop_
_entity_poly.entity_id
_entity_poly.type
_entity_poly.pdbx_seq_one_letter_code
_entity_poly.pdbx_strand_id
1 'polypeptide(L)'
;MPPPDRAALLAHYAAMMEEVPVGLLLLDWDLQPLWFNAEAARACAVWNHGERRAAALRARSAFRLPAPLAGACRSLREAWEHAEIAGQPQVVSDLPRGLHARLKIHPLGAGQPPAFHVQLDYRRPRGDRERPLSPGAVALLARLTEREREVAMRVREGLRTAEIAAELRRSPLTIKTQLAAIFAKLPVRGRTRVAALLNR
;
A
#
# COMPACT_ATOMS: atom_id res chain seq x y z
N MET A 1 8.95 -33.86 -15.45
CA MET A 1 9.80 -32.72 -15.01
C MET A 1 10.14 -32.95 -13.55
N PRO A 2 11.42 -32.89 -13.15
CA PRO A 2 11.77 -32.87 -11.74
C PRO A 2 11.20 -31.60 -11.08
N PRO A 3 10.85 -31.64 -9.78
CA PRO A 3 10.45 -30.45 -9.06
C PRO A 3 11.59 -29.42 -9.08
N PRO A 4 11.27 -28.12 -9.14
CA PRO A 4 12.28 -27.07 -9.12
C PRO A 4 13.10 -27.14 -7.82
N ASP A 5 14.40 -26.84 -7.93
CA ASP A 5 15.30 -26.75 -6.79
C ASP A 5 14.79 -25.71 -5.76
N ARG A 6 15.02 -25.98 -4.47
CA ARG A 6 14.57 -25.14 -3.36
C ARG A 6 15.14 -23.73 -3.47
N ALA A 7 16.38 -23.57 -3.94
CA ALA A 7 16.97 -22.25 -4.15
C ALA A 7 16.25 -21.47 -5.25
N ALA A 8 15.90 -22.13 -6.36
CA ALA A 8 15.13 -21.52 -7.44
C ALA A 8 13.72 -21.12 -7.00
N LEU A 9 13.05 -21.95 -6.18
CA LEU A 9 11.76 -21.62 -5.57
C LEU A 9 11.85 -20.40 -4.64
N LEU A 10 12.88 -20.33 -3.79
CA LEU A 10 13.08 -19.19 -2.89
C LEU A 10 13.35 -17.89 -3.65
N ALA A 11 14.15 -17.94 -4.72
CA ALA A 11 14.37 -16.78 -5.59
C ALA A 11 13.08 -16.33 -6.27
N HIS A 12 12.25 -17.27 -6.73
CA HIS A 12 10.94 -16.97 -7.32
C HIS A 12 9.99 -16.33 -6.30
N TYR A 13 9.93 -16.84 -5.06
CA TYR A 13 9.13 -16.23 -4.00
C TYR A 13 9.63 -14.83 -3.65
N ALA A 14 10.94 -14.61 -3.57
CA ALA A 14 11.51 -13.28 -3.32
C ALA A 14 11.11 -12.29 -4.42
N ALA A 15 11.17 -12.68 -5.69
CA ALA A 15 10.71 -11.86 -6.80
C ALA A 15 9.21 -11.57 -6.72
N MET A 16 8.38 -12.58 -6.42
CA MET A 16 6.93 -12.40 -6.25
C MET A 16 6.61 -11.42 -5.12
N MET A 17 7.33 -11.48 -3.99
CA MET A 17 7.13 -10.57 -2.85
C MET A 17 7.49 -9.10 -3.16
N GLU A 18 8.35 -8.84 -4.15
CA GLU A 18 8.65 -7.49 -4.62
C GLU A 18 7.50 -6.86 -5.41
N GLU A 19 6.63 -7.67 -6.01
CA GLU A 19 5.49 -7.21 -6.81
C GLU A 19 4.20 -7.00 -6.00
N VAL A 20 4.18 -7.43 -4.74
CA VAL A 20 2.98 -7.33 -3.89
C VAL A 20 2.70 -5.86 -3.54
N PRO A 21 1.45 -5.37 -3.68
CA PRO A 21 1.07 -3.98 -3.40
C PRO A 21 0.90 -3.69 -1.90
N VAL A 22 1.69 -4.37 -1.07
CA VAL A 22 1.71 -4.25 0.40
C VAL A 22 3.16 -4.14 0.79
N GLY A 23 3.49 -3.17 1.65
CA GLY A 23 4.85 -3.05 2.15
C GLY A 23 5.15 -4.18 3.13
N LEU A 24 6.16 -4.98 2.83
CA LEU A 24 6.62 -6.04 3.72
C LEU A 24 8.03 -5.70 4.19
N LEU A 25 8.25 -5.74 5.50
CA LEU A 25 9.50 -5.41 6.15
C LEU A 25 9.78 -6.44 7.26
N LEU A 26 10.99 -6.98 7.25
CA LEU A 26 11.52 -7.87 8.26
C LEU A 26 12.68 -7.15 8.96
N LEU A 27 12.59 -7.02 10.28
CA LEU A 27 13.62 -6.43 11.12
C LEU A 27 14.17 -7.49 12.07
N ASP A 28 15.47 -7.43 12.35
CA ASP A 28 16.06 -8.23 13.41
C ASP A 28 15.68 -7.68 14.80
N TRP A 29 16.21 -8.34 15.83
CA TRP A 29 16.00 -7.94 17.21
C TRP A 29 16.68 -6.62 17.57
N ASP A 30 17.52 -6.04 16.73
CA ASP A 30 18.15 -4.72 16.92
C ASP A 30 17.54 -3.63 16.03
N LEU A 31 16.38 -3.93 15.42
CA LEU A 31 15.64 -3.06 14.51
C LEU A 31 16.38 -2.74 13.21
N GLN A 32 17.38 -3.54 12.85
CA GLN A 32 18.02 -3.48 11.54
C GLN A 32 17.19 -4.23 10.50
N PRO A 33 17.08 -3.71 9.27
CA PRO A 33 16.35 -4.38 8.20
C PRO A 33 17.09 -5.63 7.72
N LEU A 34 16.48 -6.80 7.93
CA LEU A 34 16.91 -8.06 7.32
C LEU A 34 16.44 -8.15 5.86
N TRP A 35 15.22 -7.68 5.59
CA TRP A 35 14.65 -7.67 4.24
C TRP A 35 13.47 -6.69 4.15
N PHE A 36 13.25 -6.10 2.98
CA PHE A 36 12.04 -5.31 2.69
C PHE A 36 11.81 -5.19 1.18
N ASN A 37 10.55 -5.04 0.78
CA ASN A 37 10.18 -4.79 -0.61
C ASN A 37 10.11 -3.29 -0.96
N ALA A 38 9.94 -3.00 -2.24
CA ALA A 38 9.82 -1.62 -2.75
C ALA A 38 8.67 -0.82 -2.10
N GLU A 39 7.52 -1.46 -1.83
CA GLU A 39 6.38 -0.79 -1.19
C GLU A 39 6.67 -0.45 0.28
N ALA A 40 7.39 -1.30 1.02
CA ALA A 40 7.79 -1.00 2.39
C ALA A 40 8.75 0.20 2.44
N ALA A 41 9.72 0.23 1.51
CA ALA A 41 10.63 1.36 1.39
C ALA A 41 9.88 2.67 1.14
N ARG A 42 8.89 2.64 0.23
CA ARG A 42 8.04 3.81 -0.07
C ARG A 42 7.21 4.23 1.13
N ALA A 43 6.50 3.31 1.77
CA ALA A 43 5.68 3.61 2.94
C ALA A 43 6.52 4.23 4.09
N CYS A 44 7.71 3.69 4.34
CA CYS A 44 8.64 4.25 5.33
C CYS A 44 9.10 5.66 4.95
N ALA A 45 9.42 5.90 3.67
CA ALA A 45 9.78 7.23 3.19
C ALA A 45 8.65 8.25 3.37
N VAL A 46 7.39 7.86 3.13
CA VAL A 46 6.22 8.72 3.35
C VAL A 46 6.01 9.01 4.84
N TRP A 47 6.22 8.02 5.71
CA TRP A 47 6.18 8.21 7.16
C TRP A 47 7.22 9.25 7.63
N ASN A 48 8.47 9.12 7.14
CA ASN A 48 9.59 9.96 7.57
C ASN A 48 9.55 11.37 7.01
N HIS A 49 9.17 11.52 5.73
CA HIS A 49 9.39 12.76 4.98
C HIS A 49 8.13 13.35 4.37
N GLY A 50 7.01 12.62 4.42
CA GLY A 50 5.79 12.96 3.69
C GLY A 50 5.86 12.59 2.22
N GLU A 51 4.71 12.63 1.55
CA GLU A 51 4.53 12.09 0.19
C GLU A 51 5.39 12.80 -0.87
N ARG A 52 5.40 14.14 -0.87
CA ARG A 52 6.14 14.94 -1.87
C ARG A 52 7.64 14.63 -1.88
N ARG A 53 8.27 14.53 -0.70
CA ARG A 53 9.70 14.22 -0.59
C ARG A 53 9.97 12.73 -0.83
N ALA A 54 9.09 11.84 -0.37
CA ALA A 54 9.22 10.41 -0.60
C ALA A 54 9.26 10.05 -2.10
N ALA A 55 8.46 10.73 -2.94
CA ALA A 55 8.42 10.50 -4.38
C ALA A 55 9.74 10.83 -5.11
N ALA A 56 10.54 11.75 -4.56
CA ALA A 56 11.83 12.15 -5.12
C ALA A 56 13.00 11.27 -4.63
N LEU A 57 12.79 10.42 -3.62
CA LEU A 57 13.82 9.59 -3.04
C LEU A 57 13.94 8.24 -3.77
N ARG A 58 15.17 7.77 -3.91
CA ARG A 58 15.43 6.34 -4.13
C ARG A 58 15.17 5.59 -2.82
N ALA A 59 13.90 5.29 -2.57
CA ALA A 59 13.42 4.79 -1.28
C ALA A 59 14.21 3.58 -0.74
N ARG A 60 14.72 2.70 -1.62
CA ARG A 60 15.50 1.52 -1.22
C ARG A 60 16.88 1.86 -0.66
N SER A 61 17.61 2.80 -1.28
CA SER A 61 18.94 3.21 -0.81
C SER A 61 18.89 4.21 0.35
N ALA A 62 17.76 4.88 0.55
CA ALA A 62 17.55 5.85 1.62
C ALA A 62 16.66 5.28 2.75
N PHE A 63 16.55 3.96 2.86
CA PHE A 63 15.66 3.33 3.84
C PHE A 63 16.02 3.79 5.27
N ARG A 64 15.00 4.23 6.01
CA ARG A 64 15.07 4.48 7.45
C ARG A 64 13.78 4.01 8.09
N LEU A 65 13.89 3.26 9.19
CA LEU A 65 12.74 2.83 9.98
C LEU A 65 12.07 4.06 10.62
N PRO A 66 10.75 4.29 10.40
CA PRO A 66 10.04 5.39 11.04
C PRO A 66 10.01 5.28 12.56
N ALA A 67 10.15 6.44 13.23
CA ALA A 67 10.16 6.50 14.70
C ALA A 67 8.92 5.86 15.36
N PRO A 68 7.67 6.02 14.84
CA PRO A 68 6.51 5.33 15.40
C PRO A 68 6.62 3.81 15.33
N LEU A 69 7.20 3.26 14.25
CA LEU A 69 7.38 1.82 14.09
C LEU A 69 8.49 1.29 15.01
N ALA A 70 9.60 2.03 15.12
CA ALA A 70 10.67 1.70 16.06
C ALA A 70 10.17 1.68 17.52
N GLY A 71 9.29 2.63 17.88
CA GLY A 71 8.61 2.64 19.18
C GLY A 71 7.78 1.38 19.43
N ALA A 72 6.92 1.02 18.48
CA ALA A 72 6.09 -0.18 18.59
C ALA A 72 6.90 -1.49 18.65
N CYS A 73 8.02 -1.59 17.92
CA CYS A 73 8.92 -2.73 18.03
C CYS A 73 9.55 -2.84 19.43
N ARG A 74 9.93 -1.71 20.07
CA ARG A 74 10.46 -1.72 21.44
C ARG A 74 9.40 -2.16 22.44
N SER A 75 8.17 -1.65 22.34
CA SER A 75 7.07 -2.09 23.21
C SER A 75 6.73 -3.57 23.04
N LEU A 76 6.79 -4.09 21.81
CA LEU A 76 6.61 -5.53 21.54
C LEU A 76 7.72 -6.38 22.17
N ARG A 77 8.98 -5.91 22.10
CA ARG A 77 10.13 -6.57 22.74
C ARG A 77 9.94 -6.66 24.25
N GLU A 78 9.60 -5.54 24.88
CA GLU A 78 9.35 -5.48 26.32
C GLU A 78 8.24 -6.46 26.71
N ALA A 79 7.11 -6.46 26.01
CA ALA A 79 6.01 -7.40 26.28
C ALA A 79 6.44 -8.88 26.14
N TRP A 80 7.25 -9.20 25.12
CA TRP A 80 7.78 -10.54 24.89
C TRP A 80 8.73 -10.99 26.01
N GLU A 81 9.61 -10.11 26.47
CA GLU A 81 10.56 -10.40 27.56
C GLU A 81 9.84 -10.60 28.91
N HIS A 82 8.72 -9.92 29.13
CA HIS A 82 7.87 -10.09 30.32
C HIS A 82 6.90 -11.28 30.22
N ALA A 83 6.98 -12.10 29.17
CA ALA A 83 6.09 -13.21 28.87
C ALA A 83 4.59 -12.83 28.80
N GLU A 84 4.28 -11.54 28.59
CA GLU A 84 2.92 -11.09 28.30
C GLU A 84 2.59 -11.46 26.84
N ILE A 85 1.55 -12.29 26.67
CA ILE A 85 1.02 -12.88 25.42
C ILE A 85 1.76 -12.45 24.14
N ALA A 86 2.81 -13.21 23.84
CA ALA A 86 3.50 -13.31 22.56
C ALA A 86 2.53 -13.70 21.43
N GLY A 87 1.77 -12.75 20.89
CA GLY A 87 0.87 -13.07 19.78
C GLY A 87 -0.09 -11.97 19.34
N GLN A 88 -0.36 -10.96 20.17
CA GLN A 88 -1.20 -9.85 19.71
C GLN A 88 -0.37 -8.91 18.83
N PRO A 89 -0.78 -8.69 17.57
CA PRO A 89 -0.08 -7.77 16.69
C PRO A 89 -0.29 -6.34 17.16
N GLN A 90 0.79 -5.57 17.23
CA GLN A 90 0.69 -4.14 17.45
C GLN A 90 0.35 -3.41 16.16
N VAL A 91 -0.48 -2.38 16.28
CA VAL A 91 -0.99 -1.62 15.16
C VAL A 91 -0.63 -0.16 15.35
N VAL A 92 0.05 0.42 14.36
CA VAL A 92 0.43 1.83 14.34
C VAL A 92 -0.23 2.48 13.13
N SER A 93 -0.98 3.56 13.33
CA SER A 93 -1.70 4.25 12.26
C SER A 93 -1.42 5.74 12.26
N ASP A 94 -1.17 6.30 11.08
CA ASP A 94 -1.25 7.73 10.80
C ASP A 94 -2.38 7.91 9.77
N LEU A 95 -3.60 8.06 10.29
CA LEU A 95 -4.83 8.18 9.49
C LEU A 95 -4.81 9.38 8.52
N PRO A 96 -4.33 10.58 8.92
CA PRO A 96 -4.17 11.70 7.98
C PRO A 96 -3.31 11.35 6.76
N ARG A 97 -2.26 10.55 6.94
CA ARG A 97 -1.38 10.10 5.86
C ARG A 97 -1.80 8.76 5.25
N GLY A 98 -2.91 8.17 5.67
CA GLY A 98 -3.37 6.86 5.17
C GLY A 98 -2.37 5.73 5.40
N LEU A 99 -1.48 5.88 6.39
CA LEU A 99 -0.44 4.92 6.71
C LEU A 99 -0.93 4.02 7.85
N HIS A 100 -0.82 2.72 7.65
CA HIS A 100 -1.16 1.71 8.64
C HIS A 100 -0.07 0.64 8.67
N ALA A 101 0.38 0.27 9.86
CA ALA A 101 1.38 -0.75 10.06
C ALA A 101 0.89 -1.77 11.08
N ARG A 102 1.08 -3.05 10.76
CA ARG A 102 0.84 -4.16 11.67
C ARG A 102 2.16 -4.86 11.95
N LEU A 103 2.54 -4.92 13.22
CA LEU A 103 3.80 -5.46 13.70
C LEU A 103 3.54 -6.72 14.50
N LYS A 104 4.35 -7.74 14.29
CA LYS A 104 4.33 -8.98 15.08
C LYS A 104 5.74 -9.51 15.26
N ILE A 105 5.97 -10.23 16.35
CA ILE A 105 7.21 -10.98 16.55
C ILE A 105 7.05 -12.35 15.91
N HIS A 106 8.08 -12.81 15.21
CA HIS A 106 8.15 -14.12 14.59
C HIS A 106 9.44 -14.84 15.00
N PRO A 107 9.36 -16.03 15.63
CA PRO A 107 10.55 -16.79 16.02
C PRO A 107 11.29 -17.32 14.79
N LEU A 108 12.61 -17.13 14.74
CA LEU A 108 13.47 -17.58 13.65
C LEU A 108 14.14 -18.93 13.97
N GLY A 109 13.35 -19.94 14.32
CA GLY A 109 13.87 -21.27 14.66
C GLY A 109 14.70 -21.32 15.95
N ALA A 110 15.26 -22.50 16.26
CA ALA A 110 15.94 -22.74 17.52
C ALA A 110 17.26 -21.95 17.61
N GLY A 111 17.44 -21.21 18.71
CA GLY A 111 18.68 -20.49 19.03
C GLY A 111 18.91 -19.16 18.30
N GLN A 112 17.98 -18.72 17.45
CA GLN A 112 18.04 -17.38 16.85
C GLN A 112 17.12 -16.42 17.60
N PRO A 113 17.53 -15.16 17.78
CA PRO A 113 16.62 -14.15 18.30
C PRO A 113 15.43 -14.01 17.33
N PRO A 114 14.22 -13.76 17.85
CA PRO A 114 13.07 -13.57 17.00
C PRO A 114 13.20 -12.27 16.19
N ALA A 115 12.45 -12.18 15.09
CA ALA A 115 12.42 -11.00 14.22
C ALA A 115 11.06 -10.29 14.29
N PHE A 116 11.03 -9.01 13.95
CA PHE A 116 9.79 -8.28 13.75
C PHE A 116 9.36 -8.39 12.29
N HIS A 117 8.16 -8.90 12.08
CA HIS A 117 7.48 -8.82 10.80
C HIS A 117 6.54 -7.62 10.82
N VAL A 118 6.81 -6.65 9.95
CA VAL A 118 6.03 -5.43 9.77
C VAL A 118 5.34 -5.47 8.41
N GLN A 119 4.01 -5.42 8.43
CA GLN A 119 3.18 -5.22 7.25
C GLN A 119 2.73 -3.76 7.20
N LEU A 120 3.01 -3.08 6.10
CA LEU A 120 2.72 -1.68 5.86
C LEU A 120 1.63 -1.57 4.79
N ASP A 121 0.44 -1.20 5.23
CA ASP A 121 -0.65 -0.79 4.36
C ASP A 121 -0.57 0.72 4.19
N TYR A 122 0.07 1.17 3.12
CA TYR A 122 -0.03 2.54 2.67
C TYR A 122 -1.17 2.66 1.68
N ARG A 123 -2.36 2.96 2.18
CA ARG A 123 -3.46 3.41 1.33
C ARG A 123 -3.27 4.90 1.16
N ARG A 124 -2.71 5.31 0.02
CA ARG A 124 -2.56 6.74 -0.31
C ARG A 124 -3.78 7.51 0.21
N PRO A 125 -3.59 8.45 1.13
CA PRO A 125 -4.70 9.22 1.67
C PRO A 125 -5.40 9.87 0.48
N ARG A 126 -6.72 9.93 0.50
CA ARG A 126 -7.53 10.57 -0.55
C ARG A 126 -6.90 11.93 -0.87
N GLY A 127 -6.22 12.05 -2.02
CA GLY A 127 -5.24 13.12 -2.17
C GLY A 127 -4.44 13.16 -3.47
N ASP A 128 -4.44 12.10 -4.29
CA ASP A 128 -3.87 12.12 -5.65
C ASP A 128 -4.70 13.01 -6.63
N ARG A 129 -5.44 14.00 -6.11
CA ARG A 129 -6.15 15.04 -6.87
C ARG A 129 -5.19 15.88 -7.69
N GLU A 130 -4.02 16.17 -7.13
CA GLU A 130 -3.01 17.06 -7.74
C GLU A 130 -1.98 16.36 -8.63
N ARG A 131 -2.02 15.02 -8.75
CA ARG A 131 -1.12 14.34 -9.68
C ARG A 131 -1.47 14.73 -11.11
N PRO A 132 -0.53 15.31 -11.86
CA PRO A 132 -0.78 15.69 -13.23
C PRO A 132 -1.19 14.45 -14.01
N LEU A 133 -2.35 14.53 -14.65
CA LEU A 133 -2.84 13.50 -15.55
C LEU A 133 -1.78 13.31 -16.65
N SER A 134 -1.40 12.07 -16.94
CA SER A 134 -0.61 11.82 -18.14
C SER A 134 -1.40 12.27 -19.38
N PRO A 135 -0.73 12.61 -20.49
CA PRO A 135 -1.42 12.92 -21.75
C PRO A 135 -2.40 11.82 -22.17
N GLY A 136 -2.07 10.55 -21.90
CA GLY A 136 -2.97 9.42 -22.11
C GLY A 136 -4.21 9.45 -21.21
N ALA A 137 -4.05 9.77 -19.93
CA ALA A 137 -5.18 9.93 -19.01
C ALA A 137 -6.08 11.11 -19.41
N VAL A 138 -5.51 12.24 -19.85
CA VAL A 138 -6.29 13.39 -20.37
C VAL A 138 -7.10 12.98 -21.60
N ALA A 139 -6.49 12.27 -22.56
CA ALA A 139 -7.19 11.78 -23.75
C ALA A 139 -8.32 10.80 -23.42
N LEU A 140 -8.14 9.93 -22.42
CA LEU A 140 -9.19 9.02 -21.95
C LEU A 140 -10.33 9.78 -21.27
N LEU A 141 -10.03 10.78 -20.43
CA LEU A 141 -11.05 11.61 -19.78
C LEU A 141 -11.79 12.53 -20.76
N ALA A 142 -11.19 12.87 -21.91
CA ALA A 142 -11.84 13.61 -22.98
C ALA A 142 -12.95 12.79 -23.67
N ARG A 143 -12.88 11.45 -23.62
CA ARG A 143 -13.92 10.55 -24.15
C ARG A 143 -15.13 10.40 -23.23
N LEU A 144 -15.05 10.95 -22.02
CA LEU A 144 -16.10 10.92 -21.02
C LEU A 144 -16.84 12.25 -20.98
N THR A 145 -18.14 12.19 -20.69
CA THR A 145 -18.93 13.36 -20.31
C THR A 145 -18.41 13.94 -18.99
N GLU A 146 -18.76 15.20 -18.69
CA GLU A 146 -18.37 15.87 -17.45
C GLU A 146 -18.76 15.07 -16.20
N ARG A 147 -20.01 14.57 -16.14
CA ARG A 147 -20.52 13.76 -15.03
C ARG A 147 -19.79 12.42 -14.89
N GLU A 148 -19.41 11.80 -16.00
CA GLU A 148 -18.62 10.56 -15.99
C GLU A 148 -17.17 10.83 -15.57
N ARG A 149 -16.61 11.97 -15.98
CA ARG A 149 -15.27 12.41 -15.57
C ARG A 149 -15.22 12.61 -14.06
N GLU A 150 -16.22 13.26 -13.45
CA GLU A 150 -16.32 13.40 -12.00
C GLU A 150 -16.23 12.05 -11.29
N VAL A 151 -17.00 11.05 -11.76
CA VAL A 151 -16.98 9.69 -11.19
C VAL A 151 -15.65 9.00 -11.43
N ALA A 152 -15.11 9.07 -12.65
CA ALA A 152 -13.83 8.46 -13.00
C ALA A 152 -12.66 9.00 -12.16
N MET A 153 -12.68 10.29 -11.82
CA MET A 153 -11.71 10.92 -10.93
C MET A 153 -11.82 10.39 -9.49
N ARG A 154 -13.04 10.22 -8.95
CA ARG A 154 -13.20 9.59 -7.63
C ARG A 154 -12.80 8.11 -7.63
N VAL A 155 -13.01 7.40 -8.75
CA VAL A 155 -12.52 6.02 -8.92
C VAL A 155 -11.00 5.97 -8.91
N ARG A 156 -10.34 6.92 -9.58
CA ARG A 156 -8.87 7.11 -9.54
C ARG A 156 -8.39 7.31 -8.09
N GLU A 157 -9.12 8.08 -7.30
CA GLU A 157 -8.88 8.33 -5.87
C GLU A 157 -9.20 7.12 -4.96
N GLY A 158 -9.70 6.00 -5.52
CA GLY A 158 -9.97 4.77 -4.78
C GLY A 158 -11.33 4.72 -4.08
N LEU A 159 -12.20 5.72 -4.26
CA LEU A 159 -13.50 5.76 -3.57
C LEU A 159 -14.44 4.64 -4.00
N ARG A 160 -15.18 4.10 -3.05
CA ARG A 160 -16.24 3.09 -3.26
C ARG A 160 -17.51 3.77 -3.76
N THR A 161 -18.37 3.02 -4.43
CA THR A 161 -19.64 3.55 -5.00
C THR A 161 -20.48 4.34 -4.00
N ALA A 162 -20.58 3.88 -2.74
CA ALA A 162 -21.30 4.57 -1.69
C ALA A 162 -20.65 5.91 -1.28
N GLU A 163 -19.32 5.97 -1.30
CA GLU A 163 -18.55 7.18 -0.96
C GLU A 163 -18.65 8.22 -2.09
N ILE A 164 -18.57 7.77 -3.35
CA ILE A 164 -18.78 8.62 -4.53
C ILE A 164 -20.20 9.20 -4.53
N ALA A 165 -21.18 8.36 -4.23
CA ALA A 165 -22.59 8.75 -4.13
C ALA A 165 -22.78 9.85 -3.07
N ALA A 166 -22.20 9.66 -1.88
CA ALA A 166 -22.24 10.66 -0.82
C ALA A 166 -21.55 11.97 -1.22
N GLU A 167 -20.36 11.90 -1.82
CA GLU A 167 -19.59 13.09 -2.21
C GLU A 167 -20.25 13.89 -3.33
N LEU A 168 -20.79 13.20 -4.34
CA LEU A 168 -21.48 13.84 -5.47
C LEU A 168 -22.95 14.15 -5.18
N ARG A 169 -23.45 13.85 -3.96
CA ARG A 169 -24.86 13.95 -3.57
C ARG A 169 -25.80 13.28 -4.59
N ARG A 170 -25.45 12.06 -5.01
CA ARG A 170 -26.17 11.23 -5.99
C ARG A 170 -26.48 9.87 -5.38
N SER A 171 -27.43 9.12 -5.96
CA SER A 171 -27.73 7.77 -5.48
C SER A 171 -26.61 6.77 -5.84
N PRO A 172 -26.36 5.72 -5.02
CA PRO A 172 -25.43 4.65 -5.38
C PRO A 172 -25.78 3.94 -6.69
N LEU A 173 -27.07 3.83 -7.02
CA LEU A 173 -27.54 3.25 -8.28
C LEU A 173 -27.14 4.11 -9.49
N THR A 174 -27.26 5.43 -9.36
CA THR A 174 -26.79 6.39 -10.37
C THR A 174 -25.29 6.24 -10.62
N ILE A 175 -24.49 6.10 -9.56
CA ILE A 175 -23.05 5.89 -9.68
C ILE A 175 -22.74 4.56 -10.38
N LYS A 176 -23.43 3.45 -10.03
CA LYS A 176 -23.25 2.17 -10.74
C LYS A 176 -23.54 2.27 -12.23
N THR A 177 -24.59 2.99 -12.59
CA THR A 177 -24.97 3.22 -14.00
C THR A 177 -23.89 4.03 -14.73
N GLN A 178 -23.39 5.10 -14.12
CA GLN A 178 -22.30 5.91 -14.67
C GLN A 178 -21.00 5.10 -14.79
N LEU A 179 -20.68 4.23 -13.83
CA LEU A 179 -19.53 3.33 -13.91
C LEU A 179 -19.63 2.34 -15.08
N ALA A 180 -20.81 1.76 -15.33
CA ALA A 180 -21.02 0.88 -16.47
C ALA A 180 -20.79 1.61 -17.80
N ALA A 181 -21.30 2.86 -17.92
CA ALA A 181 -21.05 3.70 -19.09
C ALA A 181 -19.56 4.03 -19.27
N ILE A 182 -18.85 4.35 -18.19
CA ILE A 182 -17.39 4.59 -18.22
C ILE A 182 -16.65 3.33 -18.68
N PHE A 183 -17.01 2.15 -18.18
CA PHE A 183 -16.38 0.90 -18.54
C PHE A 183 -16.55 0.57 -20.03
N ALA A 184 -17.72 0.84 -20.58
CA ALA A 184 -18.01 0.69 -22.00
C ALA A 184 -17.21 1.70 -22.85
N LYS A 185 -17.11 2.96 -22.41
CA LYS A 185 -16.39 4.03 -23.15
C LYS A 185 -14.86 3.89 -23.11
N LEU A 186 -14.31 3.29 -22.06
CA LEU A 186 -12.86 3.10 -21.84
C LEU A 186 -12.38 1.64 -22.07
N PRO A 187 -13.09 0.86 -22.90
CA PRO A 187 -13.07 -0.62 -22.97
C PRO A 187 -12.37 -1.37 -21.80
N VAL A 188 -12.89 -1.23 -20.58
CA VAL A 188 -12.27 -1.81 -19.38
C VAL A 188 -13.23 -2.70 -18.60
N ARG A 189 -12.71 -3.77 -18.00
CA ARG A 189 -13.50 -4.78 -17.27
C ARG A 189 -13.64 -4.49 -15.77
N GLY A 190 -13.53 -3.23 -15.34
CA GLY A 190 -13.80 -2.85 -13.95
C GLY A 190 -13.02 -1.64 -13.43
N ARG A 191 -13.40 -1.22 -12.22
CA ARG A 191 -12.92 0.00 -11.55
C ARG A 191 -11.39 0.05 -11.37
N THR A 192 -10.77 -1.08 -11.03
CA THR A 192 -9.32 -1.14 -10.79
C THR A 192 -8.55 -0.81 -12.06
N ARG A 193 -9.07 -1.23 -13.22
CA ARG A 193 -8.44 -0.93 -14.51
C ARG A 193 -8.66 0.52 -14.94
N VAL A 194 -9.81 1.12 -14.62
CA VAL A 194 -10.01 2.58 -14.76
C VAL A 194 -8.98 3.34 -13.93
N ALA A 195 -8.85 3.01 -12.65
CA ALA A 195 -7.89 3.68 -11.77
C ALA A 195 -6.45 3.52 -12.28
N ALA A 196 -6.06 2.32 -12.73
CA ALA A 196 -4.74 2.07 -13.31
C ALA A 196 -4.49 2.89 -14.59
N LEU A 197 -5.48 3.03 -15.49
CA LEU A 197 -5.34 3.83 -16.71
C LEU A 197 -5.20 5.33 -16.42
N LEU A 198 -5.85 5.83 -15.37
CA LEU A 198 -5.82 7.24 -14.99
C LEU A 198 -4.63 7.61 -14.08
N ASN A 199 -3.93 6.62 -13.53
CA ASN A 199 -2.72 6.77 -12.70
C ASN A 199 -1.41 6.54 -13.47
N ARG A 200 -1.50 6.08 -14.72
CA ARG A 200 -0.37 5.97 -15.66
C ARG A 200 0.00 7.32 -16.24
#